data_AF-A0A7S4U7M1-F1
#
_entry.id   AF-A0A7S4U7M1-F1
#
_cell.length_a   1.000
_cell.length_b   1.000
_cell.length_c   1.000
_cell.angle_alpha   90.00
_cell.angle_beta   90.00
_cell.angle_gamma   90.00
#
_symmetry.space_group_name_H-M   'P 1'
#
loop_
_entity.id
_entity.type
_entity.pdbx_description
1 polymer ?
#
loop_
_entity_poly.entity_id
_entity_poly.type
_entity_poly.pdbx_seq_one_letter_code
_entity_poly.pdbx_strand_id
1 'polypeptide(L)'
;EEEEEEEEREEEEEEEEEEEEEEKEEEKEEEEGSREEEGTKEEDGGKEVEVEEEEVNEERRPACLIVENTFTSILDMIDEVFPLLTKVKFLSSNIFDSEKRIKLVDLPILFISGKMDELVPHRMMKALFHNVHHNKKHLVIFTKGYHMTVWQLKGYAEHIQKFLVDHRV
;
A
#
# COMPACT_ATOMS: atom_id res chain seq x y z
N GLU A 1 1.70 35.22 -27.27
CA GLU A 1 1.16 34.66 -28.53
C GLU A 1 2.26 33.92 -29.27
N GLU A 2 3.12 34.51 -30.11
CA GLU A 2 4.15 33.69 -30.82
C GLU A 2 5.22 33.08 -29.89
N GLU A 3 5.69 33.79 -28.85
CA GLU A 3 6.67 33.25 -27.88
C GLU A 3 6.07 32.20 -26.93
N GLU A 4 4.76 32.29 -26.64
CA GLU A 4 4.06 31.31 -25.77
C GLU A 4 3.77 30.00 -26.54
N GLU A 5 3.47 30.08 -27.85
CA GLU A 5 3.33 28.89 -28.69
C GLU A 5 4.67 28.17 -28.98
N GLU A 6 5.80 28.86 -28.81
CA GLU A 6 7.14 28.28 -28.96
C GLU A 6 7.56 27.56 -27.66
N GLU A 7 7.29 28.16 -26.48
CA GLU A 7 7.49 27.50 -25.18
C GLU A 7 6.60 26.25 -25.01
N GLU A 8 5.32 26.29 -25.39
CA GLU A 8 4.44 25.10 -25.32
C GLU A 8 4.91 23.96 -26.23
N ARG A 9 5.58 24.26 -27.35
CA ARG A 9 6.15 23.22 -28.24
C ARG A 9 7.44 22.64 -27.70
N GLU A 10 8.27 23.45 -27.05
CA GLU A 10 9.49 22.96 -26.38
C GLU A 10 9.13 22.05 -25.20
N GLU A 11 8.07 22.37 -24.43
CA GLU A 11 7.57 21.51 -23.35
C GLU A 11 6.98 20.17 -23.87
N GLU A 12 6.21 20.19 -24.97
CA GLU A 12 5.71 18.95 -25.60
C GLU A 12 6.84 18.08 -26.18
N GLU A 13 7.90 18.67 -26.75
CA GLU A 13 9.06 17.92 -27.24
C GLU A 13 9.89 17.31 -26.09
N GLU A 14 10.02 18.00 -24.95
CA GLU A 14 10.68 17.45 -23.75
C GLU A 14 9.88 16.30 -23.11
N GLU A 15 8.54 16.39 -23.05
CA GLU A 15 7.68 15.30 -22.55
C GLU A 15 7.74 14.05 -23.45
N GLU A 16 7.76 14.21 -24.79
CA GLU A 16 7.91 13.08 -25.72
C GLU A 16 9.29 12.40 -25.61
N GLU A 17 10.36 13.17 -25.36
CA GLU A 17 11.70 12.61 -25.14
C GLU A 17 11.81 11.83 -23.80
N GLU A 18 11.16 12.31 -22.73
CA GLU A 18 11.13 11.60 -21.44
C GLU A 18 10.32 10.29 -21.52
N GLU A 19 9.16 10.27 -22.18
CA GLU A 19 8.38 9.04 -22.40
C GLU A 19 9.17 7.99 -23.23
N GLU A 20 9.92 8.44 -24.25
CA GLU A 20 10.78 7.55 -25.05
C GLU A 20 11.98 6.99 -24.28
N GLU A 21 12.48 7.69 -23.24
CA GLU A 21 13.54 7.17 -22.37
C GLU A 21 13.00 6.16 -21.35
N GLU A 22 11.82 6.39 -20.78
CA GLU A 22 11.16 5.44 -19.85
C GLU A 22 10.82 4.11 -20.55
N GLU A 23 10.26 4.14 -21.77
CA GLU A 23 9.97 2.91 -22.53
C GLU A 23 11.25 2.10 -22.84
N LYS A 24 12.38 2.77 -23.10
CA LYS A 24 13.68 2.12 -23.35
C LYS A 24 14.31 1.53 -22.10
N GLU A 25 14.03 2.08 -20.92
CA GLU A 25 14.46 1.50 -19.63
C GLU A 25 13.60 0.27 -19.27
N GLU A 26 12.29 0.32 -19.45
CA GLU A 26 11.40 -0.83 -19.22
C GLU A 26 11.74 -2.03 -20.14
N GLU A 27 11.97 -1.81 -21.44
CA GLU A 27 12.38 -2.89 -22.36
C GLU A 27 13.74 -3.51 -21.97
N LYS A 28 14.66 -2.71 -21.39
CA LYS A 28 15.95 -3.20 -20.89
C LYS A 28 15.80 -4.05 -19.63
N GLU A 29 14.93 -3.64 -18.71
CA GLU A 29 14.66 -4.42 -17.49
C GLU A 29 13.96 -5.75 -17.81
N GLU A 30 13.08 -5.79 -18.81
CA GLU A 30 12.48 -7.05 -19.29
C GLU A 30 13.49 -7.97 -19.99
N GLU A 31 14.42 -7.41 -20.79
CA GLU A 31 15.47 -8.20 -21.46
C GLU A 31 16.54 -8.71 -20.47
N GLU A 32 16.86 -7.95 -19.42
CA GLU A 32 17.75 -8.40 -18.32
C GLU A 32 17.06 -9.43 -17.41
N GLY A 33 15.77 -9.27 -17.11
CA GLY A 33 14.98 -10.21 -16.31
C GLY A 33 14.79 -11.57 -17.00
N SER A 34 14.69 -11.60 -18.33
CA SER A 34 14.57 -12.85 -19.10
C SER A 34 15.89 -13.62 -19.25
N ARG A 35 17.04 -12.98 -18.99
CA ARG A 35 18.37 -13.58 -19.12
C ARG A 35 18.88 -14.26 -17.85
N GLU A 36 18.28 -14.00 -16.69
CA GLU A 36 18.65 -14.63 -15.41
C GLU A 36 18.01 -16.00 -15.17
N GLU A 37 16.99 -16.42 -15.94
CA GLU A 37 16.36 -17.75 -15.80
C GLU A 37 17.09 -18.90 -16.53
N GLU A 38 18.03 -18.61 -17.44
CA GLU A 38 18.84 -19.63 -18.13
C GLU A 38 20.31 -19.61 -17.67
N GLY A 39 20.57 -20.06 -16.44
CA GLY A 39 21.94 -20.48 -16.13
C GLY A 39 22.31 -20.60 -14.67
N THR A 40 21.92 -21.69 -14.00
CA THR A 40 22.82 -22.32 -13.02
C THR A 40 22.60 -23.84 -13.00
N LYS A 41 23.64 -24.58 -13.40
CA LYS A 41 23.76 -26.01 -13.16
C LYS A 41 25.08 -26.22 -12.44
N GLU A 42 25.09 -26.02 -11.12
CA GLU A 42 26.18 -26.47 -10.27
C GLU A 42 25.61 -27.10 -8.99
N GLU A 43 26.19 -28.24 -8.63
CA GLU A 43 25.75 -29.18 -7.63
C GLU A 43 26.11 -28.71 -6.21
N ASP A 44 25.12 -28.45 -5.34
CA ASP A 44 25.22 -28.76 -3.91
C ASP A 44 23.84 -28.83 -3.24
N GLY A 45 23.53 -29.99 -2.65
CA GLY A 45 22.62 -30.14 -1.50
C GLY A 45 21.25 -29.46 -1.49
N GLY A 46 20.46 -29.51 -2.57
CA GLY A 46 19.06 -29.07 -2.56
C GLY A 46 18.20 -29.90 -1.60
N LYS A 47 17.74 -29.29 -0.51
CA LYS A 47 16.49 -29.70 0.14
C LYS A 47 15.40 -28.92 -0.59
N GLU A 48 14.77 -29.56 -1.57
CA GLU A 48 13.57 -29.03 -2.22
C GLU A 48 12.55 -28.72 -1.12
N VAL A 49 12.25 -27.43 -0.93
CA VAL A 49 11.09 -27.03 -0.13
C VAL A 49 9.90 -27.25 -1.04
N GLU A 50 9.32 -28.45 -0.95
CA GLU A 50 7.97 -28.69 -1.47
C GLU A 50 7.05 -27.71 -0.75
N VAL A 51 6.59 -26.69 -1.48
CA VAL A 51 5.45 -25.89 -1.04
C VAL A 51 4.24 -26.79 -1.23
N GLU A 52 3.93 -27.59 -0.21
CA GLU A 52 2.66 -28.29 -0.15
C GLU A 52 1.55 -27.23 -0.12
N GLU A 53 0.81 -27.10 -1.22
CA GLU A 53 -0.48 -26.41 -1.21
C GLU A 53 -1.44 -27.25 -0.35
N GLU A 54 -1.40 -27.03 0.97
CA GLU A 54 -2.41 -27.57 1.87
C GLU A 54 -3.78 -27.00 1.46
N GLU A 55 -4.72 -27.90 1.15
CA GLU A 55 -6.12 -27.56 0.93
C GLU A 55 -6.69 -26.99 2.26
N VAL A 56 -6.66 -25.66 2.43
CA VAL A 56 -7.12 -24.99 3.66
C VAL A 56 -8.64 -25.05 3.75
N ASN A 57 -9.15 -26.14 4.32
CA ASN A 57 -10.57 -26.32 4.63
C ASN A 57 -10.80 -26.51 6.13
N GLU A 58 -10.64 -25.42 6.88
CA GLU A 58 -11.26 -25.18 8.18
C GLU A 58 -11.66 -23.69 8.23
N GLU A 59 -12.77 -23.34 8.89
CA GLU A 59 -13.15 -21.94 9.16
C GLU A 59 -12.10 -21.24 10.06
N ARG A 60 -10.92 -20.96 9.53
CA ARG A 60 -9.83 -20.28 10.24
C ARG A 60 -10.25 -18.83 10.42
N ARG A 61 -10.65 -18.50 11.65
CA ARG A 61 -10.92 -17.12 12.04
C ARG A 61 -9.59 -16.41 12.28
N PRO A 62 -9.37 -15.22 11.70
CA PRO A 62 -8.15 -14.46 11.99
C PRO A 62 -8.08 -14.12 13.48
N ALA A 63 -6.89 -14.24 14.07
CA ALA A 63 -6.66 -13.96 15.49
C ALA A 63 -6.49 -12.46 15.78
N CYS A 64 -6.00 -11.69 14.80
CA CYS A 64 -5.84 -10.25 14.86
C CYS A 64 -5.91 -9.61 13.47
N LEU A 65 -5.94 -8.29 13.42
CA LEU A 65 -5.87 -7.48 12.20
C LEU A 65 -4.70 -6.50 12.29
N ILE A 66 -3.91 -6.41 11.23
CA ILE A 66 -2.88 -5.36 11.07
C ILE A 66 -3.28 -4.55 9.84
N VAL A 67 -3.34 -3.23 9.98
CA VAL A 67 -3.76 -2.30 8.92
C VAL A 67 -2.68 -1.25 8.75
N GLU A 68 -2.24 -1.05 7.51
CA GLU A 68 -1.18 -0.10 7.15
C GLU A 68 -1.71 0.93 6.15
N ASN A 69 -1.39 2.21 6.37
CA ASN A 69 -1.62 3.31 5.44
C ASN A 69 -2.99 3.29 4.71
N THR A 70 -4.07 2.95 5.42
CA THR A 70 -5.39 2.73 4.83
C THR A 70 -6.32 3.93 5.02
N PHE A 71 -7.24 4.09 4.07
CA PHE A 71 -8.22 5.17 4.01
C PHE A 71 -9.57 4.82 4.66
N THR A 72 -10.39 5.83 4.96
CA THR A 72 -11.72 5.66 5.57
C THR A 72 -12.78 5.17 4.59
N SER A 73 -12.79 5.70 3.37
CA SER A 73 -13.57 5.19 2.24
C SER A 73 -13.03 5.71 0.91
N ILE A 74 -13.42 5.10 -0.22
CA ILE A 74 -13.09 5.65 -1.56
C ILE A 74 -13.71 7.03 -1.73
N LEU A 75 -14.91 7.26 -1.20
CA LEU A 75 -15.56 8.56 -1.32
C LEU A 75 -14.78 9.66 -0.59
N ASP A 76 -14.23 9.36 0.59
CA ASP A 76 -13.38 10.30 1.32
C ASP A 76 -12.03 10.52 0.61
N MET A 77 -11.52 9.51 -0.10
CA MET A 77 -10.31 9.64 -0.93
C MET A 77 -10.55 10.50 -2.16
N ILE A 78 -11.70 10.37 -2.83
CA ILE A 78 -12.07 11.25 -3.95
C ILE A 78 -12.11 12.71 -3.47
N ASP A 79 -12.73 12.96 -2.31
CA ASP A 79 -12.83 14.32 -1.76
C ASP A 79 -11.44 14.91 -1.41
N GLU A 80 -10.44 14.07 -1.11
CA GLU A 80 -9.07 14.53 -0.80
C GLU A 80 -8.19 14.66 -2.06
N VAL A 81 -8.14 13.64 -2.91
CA VAL A 81 -7.17 13.52 -4.01
C VAL A 81 -7.72 14.06 -5.33
N PHE A 82 -9.05 13.97 -5.53
CA PHE A 82 -9.71 14.42 -6.76
C PHE A 82 -10.92 15.33 -6.48
N PRO A 83 -10.73 16.55 -5.92
CA PRO A 83 -11.84 17.44 -5.53
C PRO A 83 -12.79 17.79 -6.69
N LEU A 84 -12.31 17.76 -7.93
CA LEU A 84 -13.14 17.99 -9.12
C LEU A 84 -14.18 16.87 -9.35
N LEU A 85 -13.84 15.63 -8.96
CA LEU A 85 -14.71 14.47 -9.09
C LEU A 85 -15.71 14.33 -7.94
N THR A 86 -15.62 15.14 -6.88
CA THR A 86 -16.56 15.14 -5.76
C THR A 86 -18.02 15.26 -6.20
N LYS A 87 -18.30 16.01 -7.29
CA LYS A 87 -19.67 16.21 -7.80
C LYS A 87 -20.27 14.95 -8.45
N VAL A 88 -19.43 14.01 -8.87
CA VAL A 88 -19.83 12.78 -9.55
C VAL A 88 -19.61 11.53 -8.70
N LYS A 89 -19.25 11.68 -7.41
CA LYS A 89 -18.96 10.57 -6.50
C LYS A 89 -20.10 9.57 -6.32
N PHE A 90 -21.34 9.96 -6.62
CA PHE A 90 -22.51 9.08 -6.61
C PHE A 90 -22.45 7.97 -7.68
N LEU A 91 -21.58 8.11 -8.69
CA LEU A 91 -21.32 7.08 -9.70
C LEU A 91 -20.43 5.94 -9.16
N SER A 92 -19.79 6.12 -8.00
CA SER A 92 -18.98 5.08 -7.39
C SER A 92 -19.86 3.99 -6.78
N SER A 93 -19.92 2.83 -7.44
CA SER A 93 -20.64 1.66 -6.95
C SER A 93 -19.92 0.96 -5.79
N ASN A 94 -18.59 1.09 -5.72
CA ASN A 94 -17.75 0.47 -4.69
C ASN A 94 -17.18 1.53 -3.74
N ILE A 95 -17.83 1.70 -2.59
CA ILE A 95 -17.46 2.73 -1.61
C ILE A 95 -16.29 2.33 -0.70
N PHE A 96 -16.02 1.03 -0.54
CA PHE A 96 -15.06 0.47 0.43
C PHE A 96 -15.08 1.19 1.77
N ASP A 97 -16.22 1.13 2.46
CA ASP A 97 -16.46 1.87 3.71
C ASP A 97 -15.73 1.22 4.90
N SER A 98 -14.42 1.43 4.95
CA SER A 98 -13.54 0.98 6.03
C SER A 98 -13.98 1.54 7.38
N GLU A 99 -14.49 2.77 7.42
CA GLU A 99 -14.97 3.40 8.66
C GLU A 99 -16.17 2.66 9.28
N LYS A 100 -17.13 2.20 8.47
CA LYS A 100 -18.21 1.34 8.96
C LYS A 100 -17.72 -0.06 9.30
N ARG A 101 -16.85 -0.65 8.47
CA ARG A 101 -16.38 -2.03 8.66
C ARG A 101 -15.51 -2.17 9.92
N ILE A 102 -14.64 -1.20 10.20
CA ILE A 102 -13.73 -1.27 11.36
C ILE A 102 -14.48 -1.26 12.70
N LYS A 103 -15.69 -0.66 12.75
CA LYS A 103 -16.58 -0.67 13.92
C LYS A 103 -17.13 -2.06 14.25
N LEU A 104 -17.13 -2.97 13.26
CA LEU A 104 -17.64 -4.34 13.39
C LEU A 104 -16.55 -5.36 13.69
N VAL A 105 -15.28 -4.94 13.70
CA VAL A 105 -14.16 -5.83 14.01
C VAL A 105 -14.02 -5.95 15.52
N ASP A 106 -14.10 -7.19 16.02
CA ASP A 106 -13.96 -7.53 17.46
C ASP A 106 -12.58 -8.15 17.81
N LEU A 107 -11.66 -8.13 16.85
CA LEU A 107 -10.31 -8.69 16.98
C LEU A 107 -9.32 -7.62 17.46
N PRO A 108 -8.21 -8.00 18.13
CA PRO A 108 -7.08 -7.09 18.31
C PRO A 108 -6.64 -6.44 16.99
N ILE A 109 -6.45 -5.12 16.98
CA ILE A 109 -6.05 -4.38 15.78
C ILE A 109 -4.76 -3.60 16.01
N LEU A 110 -3.80 -3.72 15.11
CA LEU A 110 -2.64 -2.83 15.00
C LEU A 110 -2.82 -1.92 13.80
N PHE A 111 -2.77 -0.61 14.03
CA PHE A 111 -2.76 0.40 12.99
C PHE A 111 -1.34 0.95 12.83
N ILE A 112 -0.80 0.88 11.63
CA ILE A 112 0.50 1.43 11.27
C ILE A 112 0.27 2.57 10.27
N SER A 113 0.84 3.74 10.55
CA SER A 113 0.65 4.91 9.70
C SER A 113 1.95 5.68 9.49
N GLY A 114 2.26 5.97 8.23
CA GLY A 114 3.22 6.98 7.84
C GLY A 114 2.64 8.38 8.03
N LYS A 115 3.38 9.27 8.70
CA LYS A 115 2.99 10.70 8.83
C LYS A 115 3.25 11.49 7.55
N MET A 116 4.18 11.03 6.71
CA MET A 116 4.54 11.62 5.42
C MET A 116 3.87 10.87 4.26
N ASP A 117 2.86 10.05 4.54
CA ASP A 117 2.06 9.37 3.53
C ASP A 117 1.45 10.41 2.57
N GLU A 118 1.92 10.32 1.33
CA GLU A 118 1.67 11.19 0.20
C GLU A 118 0.38 10.82 -0.54
N LEU A 119 -0.12 9.58 -0.36
CA LEU A 119 -1.34 9.12 -1.02
C LEU A 119 -2.54 9.17 -0.08
N VAL A 120 -2.41 8.61 1.11
CA VAL A 120 -3.49 8.51 2.09
C VAL A 120 -3.16 9.37 3.31
N PRO A 121 -3.82 10.53 3.50
CA PRO A 121 -3.44 11.41 4.58
C PRO A 121 -3.70 10.75 5.93
N HIS A 122 -2.65 10.68 6.75
CA HIS A 122 -2.57 10.06 8.07
C HIS A 122 -3.78 10.28 9.01
N ARG A 123 -4.48 11.42 8.89
CA ARG A 123 -5.74 11.70 9.62
C ARG A 123 -6.81 10.60 9.42
N MET A 124 -6.88 9.96 8.26
CA MET A 124 -7.80 8.85 7.98
C MET A 124 -7.49 7.63 8.84
N MET A 125 -6.21 7.27 8.97
CA MET A 125 -5.81 6.18 9.85
C MET A 125 -6.15 6.46 11.32
N LYS A 126 -5.96 7.71 11.78
CA LYS A 126 -6.42 8.10 13.13
C LYS A 126 -7.93 7.99 13.29
N ALA A 127 -8.70 8.38 12.26
CA ALA A 127 -10.15 8.27 12.29
C ALA A 127 -10.59 6.80 12.43
N LEU A 128 -9.98 5.89 11.66
CA LEU A 128 -10.23 4.45 11.78
C LEU A 128 -9.91 3.94 13.20
N PHE A 129 -8.75 4.29 13.75
CA PHE A 129 -8.37 3.92 15.12
C PHE A 129 -9.39 4.42 16.16
N HIS A 130 -9.84 5.67 16.06
CA HIS A 130 -10.82 6.23 17.00
C HIS A 130 -12.19 5.56 16.90
N ASN A 131 -12.59 5.13 15.70
CA ASN A 131 -13.88 4.50 15.45
C ASN A 131 -13.98 3.05 15.95
N VAL A 132 -12.88 2.38 16.29
CA VAL A 132 -12.92 1.03 16.89
C VAL A 132 -13.56 1.10 18.28
N HIS A 133 -14.58 0.28 18.52
CA HIS A 133 -15.39 0.30 19.76
C HIS A 133 -14.72 -0.35 20.98
N HIS A 134 -13.70 -1.19 20.79
CA HIS A 134 -12.99 -1.86 21.86
C HIS A 134 -11.57 -1.31 22.08
N ASN A 135 -10.99 -1.64 23.24
CA ASN A 135 -9.66 -1.15 23.63
C ASN A 135 -8.49 -2.05 23.20
N LYS A 136 -8.75 -3.19 22.54
CA LYS A 136 -7.71 -4.06 21.97
C LYS A 136 -7.16 -3.47 20.66
N LYS A 137 -6.66 -2.24 20.71
CA LYS A 137 -6.19 -1.51 19.54
C LYS A 137 -4.90 -0.77 19.83
N HIS A 138 -3.99 -0.77 18.88
CA HIS A 138 -2.69 -0.10 18.97
C HIS A 138 -2.51 0.80 17.75
N LEU A 139 -1.92 1.97 17.94
CA LEU A 139 -1.59 2.90 16.85
C LEU A 139 -0.10 3.22 16.90
N VAL A 140 0.59 2.93 15.80
CA VAL A 140 2.00 3.26 15.60
C VAL A 140 2.08 4.27 14.47
N ILE A 141 2.77 5.39 14.73
CA ILE A 141 2.92 6.48 13.77
C ILE A 141 4.40 6.68 13.50
N PHE A 142 4.79 6.48 12.25
CA PHE A 142 6.14 6.72 11.76
C PHE A 142 6.25 8.14 11.22
N THR A 143 7.09 8.97 11.85
CA THR A 143 7.21 10.40 11.49
C THR A 143 7.77 10.64 10.08
N LYS A 144 8.55 9.69 9.56
CA LYS A 144 9.13 9.70 8.21
C LYS A 144 8.62 8.55 7.32
N GLY A 145 7.44 8.01 7.65
CA GLY A 145 6.82 6.96 6.84
C GLY A 145 6.05 7.55 5.67
N TYR A 146 6.38 7.10 4.48
CA TYR A 146 5.64 7.33 3.23
C TYR A 146 4.73 6.14 2.94
N HIS A 147 3.86 6.26 1.93
CA HIS A 147 2.83 5.27 1.66
C HIS A 147 3.41 3.87 1.42
N MET A 148 4.45 3.80 0.58
CA MET A 148 5.02 2.53 0.09
C MET A 148 6.28 2.06 0.83
N THR A 149 6.89 2.92 1.67
CA THR A 149 8.22 2.63 2.27
C THR A 149 8.21 2.57 3.79
N VAL A 150 7.05 2.70 4.44
CA VAL A 150 6.96 2.68 5.92
C VAL A 150 7.52 1.39 6.54
N TRP A 151 7.41 0.26 5.84
CA TRP A 151 7.94 -1.05 6.27
C TRP A 151 9.47 -1.10 6.38
N GLN A 152 10.18 -0.22 5.67
CA GLN A 152 11.64 -0.13 5.70
C GLN A 152 12.15 0.59 6.95
N LEU A 153 11.28 1.27 7.69
CA LEU A 153 11.68 2.07 8.83
C LEU A 153 12.03 1.20 10.04
N LYS A 154 13.12 1.57 10.71
CA LYS A 154 13.53 0.95 11.96
C LYS A 154 12.38 0.95 12.98
N GLY A 155 12.12 -0.19 13.61
CA GLY A 155 11.05 -0.35 14.58
C GLY A 155 9.78 -0.98 13.99
N TYR A 156 9.63 -1.01 12.66
CA TYR A 156 8.43 -1.55 12.00
C TYR A 156 8.17 -3.02 12.39
N ALA A 157 9.14 -3.90 12.14
CA ALA A 157 9.02 -5.31 12.48
C ALA A 157 8.89 -5.54 13.98
N GLU A 158 9.59 -4.75 14.80
CA GLU A 158 9.54 -4.85 16.26
C GLU A 158 8.16 -4.49 16.82
N HIS A 159 7.48 -3.50 16.23
CA HIS A 159 6.11 -3.15 16.61
C HIS A 159 5.12 -4.27 16.29
N ILE A 160 5.27 -4.90 15.11
CA ILE A 160 4.45 -6.05 14.73
C ILE A 160 4.71 -7.22 15.67
N GLN A 161 5.98 -7.59 15.86
CA GLN A 161 6.36 -8.69 16.75
C GLN A 161 5.82 -8.47 18.17
N LYS A 162 5.99 -7.26 18.71
CA LYS A 162 5.47 -6.90 20.03
C LYS A 162 3.94 -7.08 20.08
N PHE A 163 3.22 -6.61 19.07
CA PHE A 163 1.77 -6.75 19.00
C PHE A 163 1.33 -8.22 18.97
N LEU A 164 1.98 -9.05 18.16
CA LEU A 164 1.67 -10.48 18.08
C LEU A 164 1.92 -11.18 19.43
N VAL A 165 3.06 -10.90 20.08
CA VAL A 165 3.37 -11.44 21.41
C VAL A 165 2.37 -10.98 22.47
N ASP A 166 2.01 -9.69 22.49
CA ASP A 166 1.05 -9.12 23.45
C ASP A 166 -0.33 -9.78 23.36
N HIS A 167 -0.74 -10.18 22.16
CA HIS A 167 -2.05 -10.82 21.90
C HIS A 167 -1.98 -12.35 21.73
N ARG A 168 -0.79 -12.94 21.91
CA ARG A 168 -0.52 -14.39 21.80
C ARG A 168 -0.98 -15.00 20.47
N VAL A 169 -0.72 -14.27 19.39
CA VAL A 169 -0.94 -14.71 18.00
C VAL A 169 0.34 -15.32 17.45
#